data_AF-A0AAJ2CGC2-F1
#
_entry.id   AF-A0AAJ2CGC2-F1
#
_cell.length_a   1.000
_cell.length_b   1.000
_cell.length_c   1.000
_cell.angle_alpha   90.00
_cell.angle_beta   90.00
_cell.angle_gamma   90.00
#
_symmetry.space_group_name_H-M   'P 1'
#
loop_
_entity.id
_entity.type
_entity.pdbx_description
1 polymer ?
#
loop_
_entity_poly.entity_id
_entity_poly.type
_entity_poly.pdbx_seq_one_letter_code
_entity_poly.pdbx_strand_id
1 'polypeptide(L)'
;MMHAFLLSFSMAIAALQPPPPTGTPAFGFPVACTVGQSCLIQKLFDHDPGPGRRDYRCGLLTTNGHDGVDVRLRTMADMRTGIAVVAAAAGTVLRTRDGEPDISVDARAGLDGKDAGNAIVIDHDDGWQTQYSHLRQGSIAVRPGQRVAGGERLALIGLSGNSEFPHLHFTVRYRGEAIDPFLGAAASPPCNVDTRTTGLWTPAAAQMIGYETAAVITGGLASNVPPKAVTERDPPPTLDGRQAAMILWIDAIGARAGDLQFFSIAGPRGQIVHDQQSVVEGGGLSWFAYSGKRAPATGWPGGRYTGRYMLKRGDVVIAQIETSGLIK
;
A
#
# COMPACT_ATOMS: atom_id res chain seq x y z
N MET A 1 22.14 -67.26 6.78
CA MET A 1 21.52 -66.04 7.31
C MET A 1 21.22 -65.12 6.13
N MET A 2 19.97 -65.09 5.65
CA MET A 2 19.49 -64.14 4.64
C MET A 2 18.41 -63.28 5.31
N HIS A 3 18.70 -61.99 5.51
CA HIS A 3 17.72 -61.02 6.00
C HIS A 3 16.90 -60.52 4.81
N ALA A 4 15.60 -60.81 4.80
CA ALA A 4 14.64 -60.24 3.87
C ALA A 4 14.20 -58.85 4.39
N PHE A 5 14.59 -57.80 3.67
CA PHE A 5 14.08 -56.45 3.88
C PHE A 5 12.70 -56.31 3.22
N LEU A 6 11.65 -56.20 4.04
CA LEU A 6 10.31 -55.80 3.59
C LEU A 6 10.27 -54.26 3.47
N LEU A 7 10.35 -53.76 2.23
CA LEU A 7 10.07 -52.36 1.90
C LEU A 7 8.56 -52.13 1.93
N SER A 8 8.08 -51.45 2.97
CA SER A 8 6.70 -50.97 3.05
C SER A 8 6.56 -49.71 2.21
N PHE A 9 5.88 -49.81 1.06
CA PHE A 9 5.54 -48.67 0.21
C PHE A 9 4.28 -48.00 0.77
N SER A 10 4.44 -46.94 1.56
CA SER A 10 3.33 -46.05 1.91
C SER A 10 2.94 -45.24 0.69
N MET A 11 1.87 -45.66 0.02
CA MET A 11 1.26 -44.93 -1.08
C MET A 11 0.59 -43.67 -0.50
N ALA A 12 1.25 -42.53 -0.60
CA ALA A 12 0.65 -41.24 -0.26
C ALA A 12 -0.46 -40.95 -1.28
N ILE A 13 -1.72 -41.16 -0.87
CA ILE A 13 -2.88 -40.69 -1.61
C ILE A 13 -2.86 -39.17 -1.50
N ALA A 14 -2.33 -38.50 -2.52
CA ALA A 14 -2.52 -37.07 -2.69
C ALA A 14 -4.03 -36.83 -2.82
N ALA A 15 -4.63 -36.26 -1.78
CA ALA A 15 -6.01 -35.81 -1.83
C ALA A 15 -6.09 -34.72 -2.91
N LEU A 16 -6.63 -35.08 -4.08
CA LEU A 16 -6.98 -34.13 -5.13
C LEU A 16 -7.92 -33.10 -4.52
N GLN A 17 -7.45 -31.87 -4.37
CA GLN A 17 -8.31 -30.75 -4.04
C GLN A 17 -9.36 -30.61 -5.16
N PRO A 18 -10.64 -30.40 -4.83
CA PRO A 18 -11.65 -30.18 -5.86
C PRO A 18 -11.26 -28.96 -6.71
N PRO A 19 -11.51 -28.99 -8.02
CA PRO A 19 -11.27 -27.82 -8.87
C PRO A 19 -12.10 -26.63 -8.34
N PRO A 20 -11.60 -25.38 -8.50
CA PRO A 20 -12.39 -24.21 -8.15
C PRO A 20 -13.72 -24.25 -8.90
N PRO A 21 -14.83 -23.83 -8.26
CA PRO A 21 -16.14 -23.86 -8.90
C PRO A 21 -16.09 -23.04 -10.20
N THR A 22 -16.59 -23.66 -11.28
CA THR A 22 -16.87 -22.98 -12.54
C THR A 22 -17.65 -21.69 -12.27
N GLY A 23 -17.14 -20.53 -12.69
CA GLY A 23 -17.75 -19.21 -12.41
C GLY A 23 -16.99 -18.32 -11.43
N THR A 24 -15.83 -18.75 -10.91
CA THR A 24 -14.97 -17.86 -10.11
C THR A 24 -14.27 -16.82 -11.02
N PRO A 25 -14.48 -15.50 -10.82
CA PRO A 25 -13.85 -14.48 -11.63
C PRO A 25 -12.36 -14.33 -11.30
N ALA A 26 -11.57 -13.94 -12.31
CA ALA A 26 -10.21 -13.49 -12.14
C ALA A 26 -10.14 -11.97 -12.30
N PHE A 27 -9.56 -11.30 -11.32
CA PHE A 27 -9.48 -9.85 -11.22
C PHE A 27 -8.13 -9.32 -11.72
N GLY A 28 -8.17 -8.37 -12.63
CA GLY A 28 -7.06 -7.49 -12.95
C GLY A 28 -6.78 -6.52 -11.81
N PHE A 29 -5.60 -5.90 -11.82
CA PHE A 29 -5.25 -4.88 -10.84
C PHE A 29 -6.12 -3.62 -11.04
N PRO A 30 -6.83 -3.11 -10.02
CA PRO A 30 -7.90 -2.12 -10.19
C PRO A 30 -7.41 -0.67 -10.33
N VAL A 31 -6.11 -0.45 -10.53
CA VAL A 31 -5.51 0.89 -10.60
C VAL A 31 -4.53 0.97 -11.77
N ALA A 32 -4.62 2.04 -12.55
CA ALA A 32 -3.68 2.34 -13.63
C ALA A 32 -2.37 2.94 -13.09
N CYS A 33 -1.62 2.16 -12.31
CA CYS A 33 -0.35 2.56 -11.71
C CYS A 33 0.65 1.40 -11.71
N THR A 34 1.92 1.71 -11.54
CA THR A 34 2.99 0.72 -11.30
C THR A 34 3.25 0.62 -9.80
N VAL A 35 2.96 -0.54 -9.21
CA VAL A 35 3.22 -0.84 -7.79
C VAL A 35 4.72 -0.73 -7.50
N GLY A 36 5.07 -0.14 -6.36
CA GLY A 36 6.46 0.16 -5.98
C GLY A 36 7.00 1.46 -6.58
N GLN A 37 6.41 1.96 -7.67
CA GLN A 37 6.84 3.21 -8.33
C GLN A 37 5.84 4.34 -8.08
N SER A 38 4.68 4.32 -8.72
CA SER A 38 3.66 5.38 -8.67
C SER A 38 2.56 5.12 -7.63
N CYS A 39 2.49 3.91 -7.08
CA CYS A 39 1.54 3.52 -6.03
C CYS A 39 2.16 2.41 -5.17
N LEU A 40 1.57 2.15 -4.00
CA LEU A 40 1.98 1.08 -3.09
C LEU A 40 0.75 0.32 -2.61
N ILE A 41 0.93 -0.95 -2.24
CA ILE A 41 -0.06 -1.68 -1.43
C ILE A 41 0.27 -1.39 0.02
N GLN A 42 -0.61 -0.66 0.71
CA GLN A 42 -0.38 -0.33 2.12
C GLN A 42 -1.08 -1.32 3.05
N LYS A 43 -2.36 -1.64 2.82
CA LYS A 43 -3.12 -2.55 3.66
C LYS A 43 -3.65 -3.73 2.86
N LEU A 44 -3.68 -4.88 3.50
CA LEU A 44 -4.15 -6.15 3.01
C LEU A 44 -5.28 -6.65 3.90
N PHE A 45 -6.02 -7.65 3.43
CA PHE A 45 -7.11 -8.27 4.16
C PHE A 45 -6.65 -8.78 5.54
N ASP A 46 -7.45 -8.56 6.58
CA ASP A 46 -7.20 -9.05 7.93
C ASP A 46 -7.83 -10.43 8.15
N HIS A 47 -6.99 -11.43 8.41
CA HIS A 47 -7.42 -12.81 8.64
C HIS A 47 -7.64 -13.17 10.11
N ASP A 48 -7.31 -12.27 11.04
CA ASP A 48 -7.43 -12.53 12.48
C ASP A 48 -7.80 -11.26 13.25
N PRO A 49 -9.03 -10.75 13.07
CA PRO A 49 -9.46 -9.49 13.68
C PRO A 49 -9.24 -9.46 15.20
N GLY A 50 -8.75 -8.31 15.67
CA GLY A 50 -8.40 -8.04 17.05
C GLY A 50 -6.88 -7.94 17.24
N PRO A 51 -6.36 -8.31 18.42
CA PRO A 51 -4.92 -8.29 18.70
C PRO A 51 -4.10 -9.22 17.78
N GLY A 52 -4.74 -10.23 17.17
CA GLY A 52 -4.11 -11.22 16.29
C GLY A 52 -3.90 -10.76 14.84
N ARG A 53 -4.33 -9.53 14.49
CA ARG A 53 -4.45 -9.05 13.10
C ARG A 53 -3.25 -9.41 12.23
N ARG A 54 -3.54 -9.95 11.06
CA ARG A 54 -2.49 -10.42 10.14
C ARG A 54 -2.97 -10.51 8.71
N ASP A 55 -2.07 -10.16 7.80
CA ASP A 55 -2.29 -10.37 6.36
C ASP A 55 -2.12 -11.86 5.97
N TYR A 56 -2.37 -12.19 4.71
CA TYR A 56 -2.27 -13.57 4.18
C TYR A 56 -0.86 -14.19 4.28
N ARG A 57 0.17 -13.38 4.53
CA ARG A 57 1.55 -13.83 4.80
C ARG A 57 1.92 -13.76 6.28
N CYS A 58 0.92 -13.59 7.14
CA CYS A 58 1.08 -13.37 8.57
C CYS A 58 1.94 -12.14 8.91
N GLY A 59 1.97 -11.16 8.00
CA GLY A 59 2.57 -9.86 8.20
C GLY A 59 1.59 -8.88 8.86
N LEU A 60 2.12 -7.70 9.19
CA LEU A 60 1.39 -6.65 9.89
C LEU A 60 0.83 -5.58 8.93
N LEU A 61 0.84 -5.81 7.61
CA LEU A 61 0.35 -4.87 6.59
C LEU A 61 -1.19 -4.91 6.51
N THR A 62 -1.86 -4.74 7.63
CA THR A 62 -3.32 -4.73 7.76
C THR A 62 -3.72 -3.91 8.98
N THR A 63 -4.99 -3.57 9.11
CA THR A 63 -5.58 -3.01 10.34
C THR A 63 -6.70 -3.91 10.82
N ASN A 64 -7.08 -3.80 12.09
CA ASN A 64 -8.13 -4.64 12.67
C ASN A 64 -9.42 -4.61 11.83
N GLY A 65 -9.83 -5.77 11.33
CA GLY A 65 -11.06 -5.94 10.55
C GLY A 65 -11.01 -5.36 9.14
N HIS A 66 -9.82 -5.10 8.59
CA HIS A 66 -9.68 -4.61 7.22
C HIS A 66 -10.13 -5.67 6.21
N ASP A 67 -11.13 -5.37 5.39
CA ASP A 67 -11.83 -6.35 4.54
C ASP A 67 -11.42 -6.30 3.06
N GLY A 68 -10.30 -5.64 2.73
CA GLY A 68 -9.89 -5.41 1.35
C GLY A 68 -8.41 -5.17 1.15
N VAL A 69 -8.10 -4.45 0.07
CA VAL A 69 -6.74 -4.05 -0.31
C VAL A 69 -6.69 -2.54 -0.50
N ASP A 70 -5.80 -1.86 0.22
CA ASP A 70 -5.58 -0.43 0.08
C ASP A 70 -4.41 -0.17 -0.87
N VAL A 71 -4.72 0.35 -2.06
CA VAL A 71 -3.74 0.82 -3.04
C VAL A 71 -3.55 2.32 -2.84
N ARG A 72 -2.45 2.70 -2.22
CA ARG A 72 -2.14 4.10 -1.89
C ARG A 72 -1.41 4.83 -3.02
N LEU A 73 -1.66 6.13 -3.10
CA LEU A 73 -0.73 7.06 -3.73
C LEU A 73 0.27 7.59 -2.70
N ARG A 74 1.38 8.18 -3.15
CA ARG A 74 2.43 8.64 -2.22
C ARG A 74 2.05 9.99 -1.61
N THR A 75 1.42 10.88 -2.37
CA THR A 75 1.13 12.25 -1.96
C THR A 75 -0.20 12.78 -2.50
N MET A 76 -0.69 13.88 -1.92
CA MET A 76 -1.79 14.67 -2.49
C MET A 76 -1.48 15.20 -3.90
N ALA A 77 -0.20 15.46 -4.21
CA ALA A 77 0.23 15.86 -5.55
C ALA A 77 -0.01 14.75 -6.58
N ASP A 78 0.30 13.50 -6.23
CA ASP A 78 0.02 12.35 -7.10
C ASP A 78 -1.48 12.19 -7.35
N MET A 79 -2.31 12.37 -6.32
CA MET A 79 -3.77 12.33 -6.46
C MET A 79 -4.28 13.33 -7.50
N ARG A 80 -3.74 14.55 -7.52
CA ARG A 80 -4.13 15.59 -8.49
C ARG A 80 -3.72 15.29 -9.92
N THR A 81 -2.71 14.44 -10.14
CA THR A 81 -2.37 13.96 -11.51
C THR A 81 -3.49 13.10 -12.11
N GLY A 82 -4.39 12.56 -11.29
CA GLY A 82 -5.56 11.82 -11.75
C GLY A 82 -5.25 10.36 -12.09
N ILE A 83 -4.73 9.60 -11.12
CA ILE A 83 -4.53 8.16 -11.27
C ILE A 83 -5.88 7.45 -11.38
N ALA A 84 -6.08 6.74 -12.48
CA ALA A 84 -7.35 6.10 -12.80
C ALA A 84 -7.57 4.81 -12.00
N VAL A 85 -8.81 4.64 -11.54
CA VAL A 85 -9.36 3.38 -11.07
C VAL A 85 -10.04 2.70 -12.25
N VAL A 86 -9.74 1.42 -12.47
CA VAL A 86 -10.25 0.63 -13.59
C VAL A 86 -11.00 -0.60 -13.08
N ALA A 87 -11.95 -1.09 -13.87
CA ALA A 87 -12.70 -2.29 -13.52
C ALA A 87 -11.76 -3.51 -13.46
N ALA A 88 -11.75 -4.19 -12.32
CA ALA A 88 -10.91 -5.37 -12.13
C ALA A 88 -11.34 -6.53 -13.05
N ALA A 89 -12.63 -6.64 -13.36
CA ALA A 89 -13.17 -7.60 -14.31
C ALA A 89 -14.40 -7.01 -15.00
N ALA A 90 -14.85 -7.67 -16.08
CA ALA A 90 -16.11 -7.29 -16.73
C ALA A 90 -17.30 -7.52 -15.79
N GLY A 91 -18.33 -6.69 -15.89
CA GLY A 91 -19.51 -6.81 -15.04
C GLY A 91 -20.54 -5.72 -15.29
N THR A 92 -21.53 -5.62 -14.41
CA THR A 92 -22.56 -4.59 -14.43
C THR A 92 -22.40 -3.69 -13.21
N VAL A 93 -22.39 -2.37 -13.41
CA VAL A 93 -22.37 -1.40 -12.31
C VAL A 93 -23.67 -1.52 -11.54
N LEU A 94 -23.60 -2.01 -10.30
CA LEU A 94 -24.77 -2.23 -9.46
C LEU A 94 -25.22 -0.92 -8.80
N ARG A 95 -24.27 -0.16 -8.24
CA ARG A 95 -24.54 1.10 -7.53
C ARG A 95 -23.32 2.00 -7.51
N THR A 96 -23.58 3.29 -7.38
CA THR A 96 -22.58 4.35 -7.28
C THR A 96 -22.97 5.33 -6.19
N ARG A 97 -21.97 5.95 -5.54
CA ARG A 97 -22.15 7.12 -4.68
C ARG A 97 -21.07 8.14 -5.06
N ASP A 98 -21.47 9.39 -5.26
CA ASP A 98 -20.57 10.51 -5.54
C ASP A 98 -20.99 11.74 -4.71
N GLY A 99 -20.13 12.77 -4.68
CA GLY A 99 -20.36 14.04 -4.02
C GLY A 99 -19.71 14.19 -2.64
N GLU A 100 -19.11 13.13 -2.08
CA GLU A 100 -18.36 13.20 -0.83
C GLU A 100 -17.02 13.92 -1.04
N PRO A 101 -16.64 14.87 -0.16
CA PRO A 101 -15.44 15.67 -0.37
C PRO A 101 -14.16 14.84 -0.14
N ASP A 102 -13.12 15.17 -0.91
CA ASP A 102 -11.76 14.61 -0.78
C ASP A 102 -11.02 15.28 0.39
N ILE A 103 -11.45 14.95 1.62
CA ILE A 103 -10.91 15.48 2.88
C ILE A 103 -10.60 14.30 3.79
N SER A 104 -9.38 14.30 4.36
CA SER A 104 -8.94 13.31 5.34
C SER A 104 -9.94 13.18 6.49
N VAL A 105 -10.20 11.95 6.92
CA VAL A 105 -11.11 11.66 8.04
C VAL A 105 -10.70 12.38 9.33
N ASP A 106 -9.39 12.62 9.53
CA ASP A 106 -8.85 13.37 10.68
C ASP A 106 -9.32 14.82 10.73
N ALA A 107 -9.75 15.38 9.59
CA ALA A 107 -10.26 16.73 9.46
C ALA A 107 -11.81 16.79 9.37
N ARG A 108 -12.53 15.65 9.53
CA ARG A 108 -13.99 15.57 9.44
C ARG A 108 -14.63 15.41 10.82
N ALA A 109 -15.81 16.02 10.98
CA ALA A 109 -16.62 15.90 12.21
C ALA A 109 -17.43 14.58 12.31
N GLY A 110 -17.42 13.75 11.26
CA GLY A 110 -18.19 12.51 11.17
C GLY A 110 -18.37 12.04 9.73
N LEU A 111 -18.84 10.80 9.57
CA LEU A 111 -19.03 10.14 8.27
C LEU A 111 -20.49 9.78 7.96
N ASP A 112 -21.41 9.75 8.93
CA ASP A 112 -22.84 9.49 8.71
C ASP A 112 -23.15 8.29 7.80
N GLY A 113 -22.44 7.16 7.97
CA GLY A 113 -22.59 5.95 7.15
C GLY A 113 -21.96 6.04 5.75
N LYS A 114 -21.10 7.03 5.52
CA LYS A 114 -20.37 7.27 4.26
C LYS A 114 -18.92 6.84 4.36
N ASP A 115 -18.64 5.78 5.11
CA ASP A 115 -17.30 5.24 5.32
C ASP A 115 -16.60 4.93 4.01
N ALA A 116 -17.30 4.34 3.03
CA ALA A 116 -16.73 4.08 1.70
C ALA A 116 -16.53 5.34 0.82
N GLY A 117 -16.95 6.54 1.27
CA GLY A 117 -16.82 7.78 0.51
C GLY A 117 -17.55 7.73 -0.84
N ASN A 118 -16.98 8.31 -1.87
CA ASN A 118 -17.43 8.06 -3.24
C ASN A 118 -17.03 6.63 -3.62
N ALA A 119 -17.98 5.86 -4.16
CA ALA A 119 -17.77 4.45 -4.39
C ALA A 119 -18.54 3.90 -5.59
N ILE A 120 -18.03 2.81 -6.15
CA ILE A 120 -18.67 2.03 -7.20
C ILE A 120 -18.73 0.58 -6.73
N VAL A 121 -19.84 -0.10 -6.98
CA VAL A 121 -19.94 -1.56 -6.84
C VAL A 121 -20.26 -2.16 -8.21
N ILE A 122 -19.49 -3.16 -8.62
CA ILE A 122 -19.70 -3.95 -9.84
C ILE A 122 -20.15 -5.35 -9.45
N ASP A 123 -21.22 -5.81 -10.08
CA ASP A 123 -21.71 -7.19 -10.04
C ASP A 123 -21.08 -7.99 -11.19
N HIS A 124 -20.50 -9.14 -10.86
CA HIS A 124 -19.80 -10.04 -11.78
C HIS A 124 -20.59 -11.33 -12.03
N ASP A 125 -21.88 -11.33 -11.70
CA ASP A 125 -22.78 -12.48 -11.69
C ASP A 125 -22.41 -13.52 -10.60
N ASP A 126 -23.28 -14.52 -10.41
CA ASP A 126 -23.12 -15.62 -9.45
C ASP A 126 -22.82 -15.24 -7.99
N GLY A 127 -23.14 -13.99 -7.62
CA GLY A 127 -22.95 -13.44 -6.28
C GLY A 127 -21.57 -12.81 -6.05
N TRP A 128 -20.73 -12.68 -7.06
CA TRP A 128 -19.44 -12.00 -6.97
C TRP A 128 -19.59 -10.50 -7.17
N GLN A 129 -19.00 -9.72 -6.28
CA GLN A 129 -19.01 -8.26 -6.37
C GLN A 129 -17.63 -7.68 -6.09
N THR A 130 -17.29 -6.60 -6.78
CA THR A 130 -16.15 -5.74 -6.42
C THR A 130 -16.64 -4.37 -5.99
N GLN A 131 -16.03 -3.82 -4.94
CA GLN A 131 -16.28 -2.46 -4.48
C GLN A 131 -15.00 -1.63 -4.57
N TYR A 132 -15.14 -0.43 -5.11
CA TYR A 132 -14.08 0.57 -5.28
C TYR A 132 -14.45 1.78 -4.44
N SER A 133 -13.75 2.02 -3.34
CA SER A 133 -14.09 3.06 -2.34
C SER A 133 -13.06 4.19 -2.31
N HIS A 134 -13.40 5.27 -1.62
CA HIS A 134 -12.57 6.48 -1.47
C HIS A 134 -12.22 7.17 -2.80
N LEU A 135 -13.13 7.08 -3.78
CA LEU A 135 -12.94 7.67 -5.10
C LEU A 135 -12.95 9.19 -5.03
N ARG A 136 -12.31 9.84 -6.01
CA ARG A 136 -12.24 11.30 -6.09
C ARG A 136 -13.61 11.89 -6.35
N GLN A 137 -13.95 12.97 -5.64
CA GLN A 137 -15.22 13.68 -5.79
C GLN A 137 -15.44 14.10 -7.25
N GLY A 138 -16.60 13.75 -7.82
CA GLY A 138 -16.99 14.12 -9.18
C GLY A 138 -16.23 13.37 -10.28
N SER A 139 -15.52 12.28 -9.96
CA SER A 139 -14.70 11.55 -10.93
C SER A 139 -15.34 10.29 -11.50
N ILE A 140 -16.49 9.86 -10.97
CA ILE A 140 -17.17 8.63 -11.40
C ILE A 140 -17.67 8.80 -12.83
N ALA A 141 -17.20 7.93 -13.73
CA ALA A 141 -17.44 7.99 -15.17
C ALA A 141 -18.50 6.98 -15.65
N VAL A 142 -19.11 6.24 -14.72
CA VAL A 142 -20.08 5.16 -15.00
C VAL A 142 -21.37 5.36 -14.22
N ARG A 143 -22.43 4.66 -14.61
CA ARG A 143 -23.76 4.75 -13.97
C ARG A 143 -24.35 3.37 -13.66
N PRO A 144 -25.24 3.25 -12.66
CA PRO A 144 -25.94 1.99 -12.39
C PRO A 144 -26.61 1.40 -13.64
N GLY A 145 -26.50 0.08 -13.80
CA GLY A 145 -26.97 -0.68 -14.97
C GLY A 145 -26.03 -0.69 -16.17
N GLN A 146 -24.94 0.11 -16.16
CA GLN A 146 -23.94 0.09 -17.22
C GLN A 146 -23.11 -1.21 -17.15
N ARG A 147 -22.96 -1.89 -18.29
CA ARG A 147 -21.94 -2.94 -18.44
C ARG A 147 -20.57 -2.33 -18.69
N VAL A 148 -19.55 -2.86 -18.03
CA VAL A 148 -18.15 -2.43 -18.17
C VAL A 148 -17.27 -3.63 -18.52
N ALA A 149 -16.21 -3.40 -19.28
CA ALA A 149 -15.17 -4.38 -19.54
C ALA A 149 -14.07 -4.33 -18.47
N GLY A 150 -13.32 -5.43 -18.29
CA GLY A 150 -12.09 -5.40 -17.47
C GLY A 150 -11.08 -4.39 -18.02
N GLY A 151 -10.52 -3.56 -17.15
CA GLY A 151 -9.61 -2.46 -17.51
C GLY A 151 -10.32 -1.17 -17.94
N GLU A 152 -11.64 -1.14 -18.05
CA GLU A 152 -12.39 0.08 -18.34
C GLU A 152 -12.27 1.09 -17.19
N ARG A 153 -12.05 2.37 -17.52
CA ARG A 153 -11.93 3.44 -16.51
C ARG A 153 -13.27 3.66 -15.80
N LEU A 154 -13.23 3.60 -14.48
CA LEU A 154 -14.38 3.79 -13.61
C LEU A 154 -14.41 5.18 -12.97
N ALA A 155 -13.27 5.60 -12.42
CA ALA A 155 -13.13 6.82 -11.63
C ALA A 155 -11.64 7.22 -11.49
N LEU A 156 -11.35 8.13 -10.58
CA LEU A 156 -9.99 8.46 -10.13
C LEU A 156 -9.83 8.13 -8.64
N ILE A 157 -8.60 7.81 -8.21
CA ILE A 157 -8.28 7.69 -6.77
C ILE A 157 -8.51 9.04 -6.07
N GLY A 158 -9.16 9.01 -4.91
CA GLY A 158 -9.47 10.18 -4.11
C GLY A 158 -9.07 10.04 -2.63
N LEU A 159 -9.73 10.83 -1.79
CA LEU A 159 -9.55 10.92 -0.33
C LEU A 159 -10.91 10.99 0.38
N SER A 160 -11.99 10.52 -0.25
CA SER A 160 -13.34 10.65 0.31
C SER A 160 -13.67 9.55 1.33
N GLY A 161 -14.58 9.84 2.27
CA GLY A 161 -15.03 8.86 3.27
C GLY A 161 -14.05 8.65 4.42
N ASN A 162 -13.97 7.42 4.92
CA ASN A 162 -13.06 7.02 6.01
C ASN A 162 -11.64 6.79 5.49
N SER A 163 -10.99 7.86 5.05
CA SER A 163 -9.68 7.80 4.41
C SER A 163 -8.76 8.86 5.01
N GLU A 164 -7.56 8.46 5.43
CA GLU A 164 -6.54 9.37 5.98
C GLU A 164 -5.60 9.89 4.88
N PHE A 165 -5.34 9.10 3.83
CA PHE A 165 -4.44 9.43 2.73
C PHE A 165 -5.04 9.03 1.38
N PRO A 166 -4.59 9.58 0.24
CA PRO A 166 -5.15 9.23 -1.06
C PRO A 166 -4.94 7.77 -1.42
N HIS A 167 -6.02 7.00 -1.55
CA HIS A 167 -5.96 5.57 -1.88
C HIS A 167 -7.26 5.05 -2.48
N LEU A 168 -7.17 3.90 -3.13
CA LEU A 168 -8.31 3.05 -3.42
C LEU A 168 -8.40 1.98 -2.33
N HIS A 169 -9.55 1.84 -1.69
CA HIS A 169 -9.89 0.63 -0.94
C HIS A 169 -10.71 -0.30 -1.86
N PHE A 170 -10.13 -1.44 -2.20
CA PHE A 170 -10.71 -2.45 -3.08
C PHE A 170 -11.17 -3.66 -2.29
N THR A 171 -12.48 -3.95 -2.33
CA THR A 171 -13.06 -5.11 -1.66
C THR A 171 -13.61 -6.10 -2.69
N VAL A 172 -13.33 -7.40 -2.51
CA VAL A 172 -14.02 -8.48 -3.22
C VAL A 172 -15.04 -9.10 -2.27
N ARG A 173 -16.25 -9.35 -2.76
CA ARG A 173 -17.29 -10.07 -2.02
C ARG A 173 -17.82 -11.25 -2.81
N TYR A 174 -18.16 -12.32 -2.09
CA TYR A 174 -18.93 -13.44 -2.61
C TYR A 174 -20.15 -13.67 -1.72
N ARG A 175 -21.35 -13.51 -2.29
CA ARG A 175 -22.65 -13.64 -1.60
C ARG A 175 -22.74 -12.79 -0.32
N GLY A 176 -22.16 -11.59 -0.36
CA GLY A 176 -22.18 -10.63 0.74
C GLY A 176 -20.97 -10.69 1.67
N GLU A 177 -20.23 -11.81 1.68
CA GLU A 177 -19.05 -11.98 2.53
C GLU A 177 -17.80 -11.43 1.85
N ALA A 178 -16.96 -10.71 2.60
CA ALA A 178 -15.69 -10.20 2.10
C ALA A 178 -14.69 -11.35 1.94
N ILE A 179 -13.98 -11.34 0.82
CA ILE A 179 -13.03 -12.39 0.43
C ILE A 179 -11.67 -11.76 0.20
N ASP A 180 -10.62 -12.35 0.74
CA ASP A 180 -9.25 -11.97 0.42
C ASP A 180 -8.94 -12.35 -1.05
N PRO A 181 -8.68 -11.38 -1.95
CA PRO A 181 -8.35 -11.68 -3.34
C PRO A 181 -7.01 -12.43 -3.51
N PHE A 182 -6.15 -12.48 -2.49
CA PHE A 182 -4.92 -13.26 -2.52
C PHE A 182 -5.13 -14.75 -2.24
N LEU A 183 -6.20 -15.11 -1.52
CA LEU A 183 -6.47 -16.50 -1.10
C LEU A 183 -7.76 -17.08 -1.71
N GLY A 184 -8.63 -16.21 -2.26
CA GLY A 184 -9.94 -16.59 -2.74
C GLY A 184 -10.85 -17.11 -1.62
N ALA A 185 -11.79 -17.99 -1.96
CA ALA A 185 -12.74 -18.56 -1.00
C ALA A 185 -12.13 -19.58 -0.02
N ALA A 186 -10.79 -19.73 0.01
CA ALA A 186 -10.12 -20.62 0.94
C ALA A 186 -10.21 -20.06 2.38
N ALA A 187 -10.78 -20.84 3.29
CA ALA A 187 -10.82 -20.51 4.71
C ALA A 187 -9.41 -20.57 5.33
N SER A 188 -9.00 -19.49 6.02
CA SER A 188 -7.79 -19.34 6.85
C SER A 188 -6.63 -20.30 6.52
N PRO A 189 -5.96 -20.12 5.38
CA PRO A 189 -4.84 -20.98 5.04
C PRO A 189 -3.63 -20.68 5.93
N PRO A 190 -2.68 -21.64 6.06
CA PRO A 190 -1.43 -21.42 6.79
C PRO A 190 -0.64 -20.24 6.20
N CYS A 191 0.13 -19.55 7.04
CA CYS A 191 1.00 -18.45 6.61
C CYS A 191 1.86 -18.83 5.40
N ASN A 192 2.09 -17.87 4.49
CA ASN A 192 3.00 -18.00 3.33
C ASN A 192 2.53 -18.96 2.23
N VAL A 193 1.23 -18.98 1.93
CA VAL A 193 0.74 -19.63 0.70
C VAL A 193 1.31 -18.92 -0.53
N ASP A 194 1.71 -19.71 -1.55
CA ASP A 194 1.99 -19.14 -2.87
C ASP A 194 0.67 -18.74 -3.53
N THR A 195 0.37 -17.45 -3.44
CA THR A 195 -0.87 -16.85 -3.92
C THR A 195 -0.86 -16.57 -5.42
N ARG A 196 0.27 -16.79 -6.11
CA ARG A 196 0.37 -16.59 -7.57
C ARG A 196 -0.47 -17.57 -8.38
N THR A 197 -0.86 -18.69 -7.79
CA THR A 197 -1.61 -19.76 -8.47
C THR A 197 -2.94 -20.10 -7.79
N THR A 198 -3.23 -19.51 -6.63
CA THR A 198 -4.37 -19.88 -5.77
C THR A 198 -5.31 -18.72 -5.46
N GLY A 199 -4.92 -17.47 -5.75
CA GLY A 199 -5.74 -16.28 -5.53
C GLY A 199 -6.73 -15.99 -6.66
N LEU A 200 -7.50 -14.91 -6.49
CA LEU A 200 -8.47 -14.39 -7.46
C LEU A 200 -7.86 -13.39 -8.43
N TRP A 201 -6.56 -13.07 -8.31
CA TRP A 201 -5.88 -12.19 -9.24
C TRP A 201 -5.58 -12.91 -10.57
N THR A 202 -5.68 -12.19 -11.68
CA THR A 202 -5.08 -12.64 -12.94
C THR A 202 -3.56 -12.81 -12.77
N PRO A 203 -2.90 -13.70 -13.51
CA PRO A 203 -1.45 -13.88 -13.40
C PRO A 203 -0.63 -12.58 -13.57
N ALA A 204 -1.08 -11.70 -14.48
CA ALA A 204 -0.42 -10.41 -14.70
C ALA A 204 -0.58 -9.47 -13.49
N ALA A 205 -1.76 -9.43 -12.87
CA ALA A 205 -2.00 -8.66 -11.66
C ALA A 205 -1.20 -9.23 -10.48
N ALA A 206 -1.21 -10.55 -10.28
CA ALA A 206 -0.46 -11.20 -9.21
C ALA A 206 1.06 -10.91 -9.30
N GLN A 207 1.62 -10.91 -10.52
CA GLN A 207 3.01 -10.56 -10.77
C GLN A 207 3.29 -9.07 -10.49
N MET A 208 2.41 -8.17 -10.90
CA MET A 208 2.54 -6.73 -10.69
C MET A 208 2.45 -6.36 -9.20
N ILE A 209 1.51 -6.96 -8.47
CA ILE A 209 1.24 -6.62 -7.08
C ILE A 209 2.41 -7.04 -6.19
N GLY A 210 2.89 -8.27 -6.35
CA GLY A 210 3.94 -8.83 -5.49
C GLY A 210 3.58 -8.80 -4.00
N TYR A 211 4.55 -9.07 -3.13
CA TYR A 211 4.41 -8.79 -1.69
C TYR A 211 5.67 -8.10 -1.22
N GLU A 212 5.56 -6.81 -0.94
CA GLU A 212 6.63 -6.01 -0.36
C GLU A 212 6.40 -5.91 1.14
N THR A 213 7.35 -6.39 1.94
CA THR A 213 7.21 -6.39 3.42
C THR A 213 7.32 -5.00 4.04
N ALA A 214 7.83 -4.02 3.28
CA ALA A 214 8.01 -2.63 3.64
C ALA A 214 8.22 -1.81 2.36
N ALA A 215 7.93 -0.51 2.41
CA ALA A 215 8.25 0.42 1.33
C ALA A 215 8.40 1.84 1.89
N VAL A 216 9.27 2.65 1.27
CA VAL A 216 9.25 4.10 1.53
C VAL A 216 8.05 4.67 0.79
N ILE A 217 7.25 5.47 1.48
CA ILE A 217 6.16 6.23 0.90
C ILE A 217 6.71 7.49 0.22
N THR A 218 7.42 8.30 1.00
CA THR A 218 8.02 9.55 0.55
C THR A 218 9.08 9.99 1.56
N GLY A 219 9.92 10.95 1.16
CA GLY A 219 10.99 11.48 1.98
C GLY A 219 11.60 12.74 1.37
N GLY A 220 12.18 13.57 2.22
CA GLY A 220 12.68 14.87 1.81
C GLY A 220 13.73 15.45 2.72
N LEU A 221 14.34 16.54 2.26
CA LEU A 221 15.19 17.40 3.07
C LEU A 221 14.38 18.61 3.53
N ALA A 222 14.37 18.85 4.85
CA ALA A 222 13.65 19.95 5.46
C ALA A 222 14.50 20.64 6.54
N SER A 223 14.14 21.88 6.87
CA SER A 223 14.82 22.64 7.92
C SER A 223 14.26 22.45 9.33
N ASN A 224 13.09 21.84 9.42
CA ASN A 224 12.45 21.43 10.66
C ASN A 224 11.91 20.01 10.50
N VAL A 225 11.76 19.30 11.61
CA VAL A 225 11.11 17.99 11.61
C VAL A 225 9.64 18.18 11.21
N PRO A 226 9.19 17.58 10.10
CA PRO A 226 7.77 17.59 9.77
C PRO A 226 6.98 16.88 10.89
N PRO A 227 5.74 17.30 11.18
CA PRO A 227 4.85 16.43 11.93
C PRO A 227 4.52 15.18 11.11
N LYS A 228 3.96 14.17 11.77
CA LYS A 228 3.48 12.93 11.12
C LYS A 228 2.46 13.27 10.01
N ALA A 229 2.25 12.33 9.07
CA ALA A 229 1.38 12.50 7.90
C ALA A 229 1.85 13.57 6.89
N VAL A 230 3.15 13.61 6.59
CA VAL A 230 3.71 14.58 5.61
C VAL A 230 3.12 14.40 4.21
N THR A 231 2.62 13.22 3.90
CA THR A 231 1.99 12.85 2.62
C THR A 231 0.69 13.62 2.33
N GLU A 232 0.06 14.13 3.38
CA GLU A 232 -1.13 14.99 3.33
C GLU A 232 -0.76 16.48 3.18
N ARG A 233 0.52 16.83 3.31
CA ARG A 233 1.02 18.20 3.16
C ARG A 233 1.44 18.49 1.74
N ASP A 234 1.02 19.66 1.27
CA ASP A 234 1.38 20.15 -0.04
C ASP A 234 1.51 21.69 -0.02
N PRO A 235 2.68 22.26 -0.37
CA PRO A 235 3.92 21.56 -0.74
C PRO A 235 4.59 20.85 0.47
N PRO A 236 5.45 19.84 0.24
CA PRO A 236 6.21 19.20 1.30
C PRO A 236 7.21 20.19 1.94
N PRO A 237 7.62 19.98 3.21
CA PRO A 237 8.63 20.81 3.86
C PRO A 237 9.96 20.83 3.10
N THR A 238 10.60 22.01 3.04
CA THR A 238 11.86 22.22 2.30
C THR A 238 12.95 22.83 3.19
N LEU A 239 14.14 23.08 2.62
CA LEU A 239 15.26 23.71 3.30
C LEU A 239 15.10 25.23 3.32
N ASP A 240 15.21 25.83 4.50
CA ASP A 240 14.93 27.25 4.78
C ASP A 240 16.22 28.09 4.94
N GLY A 241 17.19 27.82 4.08
CA GLY A 241 18.42 28.62 3.99
C GLY A 241 19.58 28.10 4.85
N ARG A 242 20.68 28.87 4.80
CA ARG A 242 22.03 28.39 5.15
C ARG A 242 22.25 28.14 6.64
N GLN A 243 21.47 28.78 7.51
CA GLN A 243 21.64 28.70 8.97
C GLN A 243 20.69 27.70 9.63
N ALA A 244 19.76 27.14 8.87
CA ALA A 244 18.78 26.20 9.40
C ALA A 244 19.37 24.79 9.56
N ALA A 245 18.73 23.98 10.41
CA ALA A 245 19.05 22.57 10.46
C ALA A 245 18.79 21.90 9.10
N MET A 246 19.43 20.75 8.89
CA MET A 246 19.23 19.92 7.72
C MET A 246 18.74 18.56 8.19
N ILE A 247 17.47 18.28 7.96
CA ILE A 247 16.77 17.07 8.38
C ILE A 247 16.40 16.26 7.16
N LEU A 248 16.86 15.01 7.09
CA LEU A 248 16.29 14.00 6.21
C LEU A 248 15.15 13.32 6.95
N TRP A 249 13.93 13.44 6.43
CA TRP A 249 12.73 12.83 6.98
C TRP A 249 12.16 11.80 6.00
N ILE A 250 11.50 10.77 6.55
CA ILE A 250 11.02 9.60 5.83
C ILE A 250 9.66 9.19 6.38
N ASP A 251 8.72 8.93 5.48
CA ASP A 251 7.49 8.23 5.74
C ASP A 251 7.54 6.88 5.02
N ALA A 252 7.26 5.80 5.73
CA ALA A 252 7.38 4.43 5.23
C ALA A 252 6.28 3.53 5.79
N ILE A 253 6.12 2.36 5.19
CA ILE A 253 5.24 1.29 5.67
C ILE A 253 6.04 0.03 6.01
N GLY A 254 5.52 -0.78 6.94
CA GLY A 254 6.00 -2.15 7.16
C GLY A 254 7.34 -2.29 7.90
N ALA A 255 7.84 -1.23 8.52
CA ALA A 255 9.00 -1.31 9.40
C ALA A 255 8.68 -2.20 10.61
N ARG A 256 9.69 -2.91 11.14
CA ARG A 256 9.55 -3.79 12.32
C ARG A 256 10.62 -3.47 13.35
N ALA A 257 10.29 -3.71 14.62
CA ALA A 257 11.27 -3.70 15.68
C ALA A 257 12.49 -4.57 15.29
N GLY A 258 13.70 -4.01 15.42
CA GLY A 258 14.96 -4.65 15.04
C GLY A 258 15.42 -4.40 13.60
N ASP A 259 14.59 -3.82 12.73
CA ASP A 259 15.08 -3.35 11.42
C ASP A 259 16.16 -2.26 11.62
N LEU A 260 17.14 -2.21 10.72
CA LEU A 260 18.19 -1.19 10.71
C LEU A 260 17.84 -0.10 9.70
N GLN A 261 17.93 1.16 10.11
CA GLN A 261 17.71 2.29 9.23
C GLN A 261 18.94 3.19 9.15
N PHE A 262 19.20 3.69 7.94
CA PHE A 262 20.38 4.45 7.59
C PHE A 262 19.96 5.77 6.96
N PHE A 263 20.57 6.86 7.39
CA PHE A 263 20.33 8.21 6.90
C PHE A 263 21.66 8.82 6.49
N SER A 264 21.77 9.25 5.23
CA SER A 264 22.95 9.94 4.74
C SER A 264 22.54 11.22 4.03
N ILE A 265 23.27 12.31 4.27
CA ILE A 265 23.10 13.56 3.55
C ILE A 265 24.44 13.99 2.97
N ALA A 266 24.48 14.12 1.65
CA ALA A 266 25.63 14.62 0.90
C ALA A 266 25.40 16.09 0.50
N GLY A 267 26.46 16.90 0.62
CA GLY A 267 26.47 18.28 0.17
C GLY A 267 26.74 18.44 -1.33
N PRO A 268 26.79 19.69 -1.83
CA PRO A 268 26.88 19.99 -3.26
C PRO A 268 28.13 19.49 -3.98
N ARG A 269 29.19 19.16 -3.24
CA ARG A 269 30.43 18.59 -3.78
C ARG A 269 30.56 17.08 -3.47
N GLY A 270 29.45 16.44 -3.10
CA GLY A 270 29.40 15.02 -2.75
C GLY A 270 29.92 14.68 -1.36
N GLN A 271 30.38 15.67 -0.58
CA GLN A 271 30.87 15.43 0.78
C GLN A 271 29.73 15.03 1.71
N ILE A 272 29.92 13.97 2.50
CA ILE A 272 28.94 13.55 3.50
C ILE A 272 28.94 14.56 4.65
N VAL A 273 27.79 15.24 4.85
CA VAL A 273 27.62 16.21 5.93
C VAL A 273 26.94 15.60 7.15
N HIS A 274 26.19 14.52 6.94
CA HIS A 274 25.46 13.77 7.95
C HIS A 274 25.39 12.29 7.56
N ASP A 275 25.63 11.42 8.53
CA ASP A 275 25.50 9.97 8.39
C ASP A 275 25.07 9.40 9.75
N GLN A 276 24.00 8.63 9.76
CA GLN A 276 23.46 8.03 10.98
C GLN A 276 22.83 6.67 10.69
N GLN A 277 23.10 5.73 11.58
CA GLN A 277 22.40 4.46 11.69
C GLN A 277 21.60 4.40 12.99
N SER A 278 20.41 3.83 12.96
CA SER A 278 19.64 3.50 14.16
C SER A 278 18.82 2.22 13.98
N VAL A 279 18.39 1.65 15.11
CA VAL A 279 17.48 0.50 15.15
C VAL A 279 16.04 1.02 15.23
N VAL A 280 15.13 0.39 14.50
CA VAL A 280 13.69 0.60 14.64
C VAL A 280 13.22 -0.07 15.94
N GLU A 281 12.64 0.68 16.88
CA GLU A 281 12.26 0.12 18.19
C GLU A 281 10.86 -0.50 18.22
N GLY A 282 9.88 0.09 17.51
CA GLY A 282 8.50 -0.41 17.47
C GLY A 282 8.08 -0.93 16.09
N GLY A 283 8.38 -0.15 15.04
CA GLY A 283 7.85 -0.41 13.70
C GLY A 283 6.34 -0.23 13.61
N GLY A 284 5.73 -0.73 12.55
CA GLY A 284 4.29 -0.69 12.33
C GLY A 284 3.90 -0.64 10.85
N LEU A 285 2.59 -0.59 10.63
CA LEU A 285 2.01 -0.36 9.30
C LEU A 285 2.47 0.99 8.74
N SER A 286 2.54 2.04 9.57
CA SER A 286 3.13 3.33 9.24
C SER A 286 4.36 3.56 10.12
N TRP A 287 5.42 4.12 9.52
CA TRP A 287 6.68 4.42 10.18
C TRP A 287 7.20 5.77 9.70
N PHE A 288 7.25 6.73 10.61
CA PHE A 288 7.88 8.02 10.38
C PHE A 288 9.21 8.09 11.10
N ALA A 289 10.26 8.46 10.38
CA ALA A 289 11.59 8.61 10.95
C ALA A 289 12.32 9.80 10.33
N TYR A 290 13.26 10.35 11.08
CA TYR A 290 14.08 11.45 10.62
C TYR A 290 15.44 11.42 11.29
N SER A 291 16.39 12.08 10.65
CA SER A 291 17.73 12.26 11.17
C SER A 291 18.37 13.46 10.48
N GLY A 292 19.24 14.17 11.17
CA GLY A 292 19.84 15.36 10.60
C GLY A 292 20.82 16.07 11.50
N LYS A 293 21.23 17.25 11.06
CA LYS A 293 22.32 18.01 11.65
C LYS A 293 22.00 19.50 11.70
N ARG A 294 22.38 20.15 12.80
CA ARG A 294 22.32 21.62 12.91
C ARG A 294 23.31 22.27 11.93
N ALA A 295 23.01 23.48 11.46
CA ALA A 295 23.96 24.22 10.65
C ALA A 295 25.29 24.44 11.40
N PRO A 296 26.44 24.37 10.71
CA PRO A 296 27.68 24.88 11.25
C PRO A 296 27.58 26.40 11.43
N ALA A 297 28.43 27.00 12.28
CA ALA A 297 28.42 28.46 12.50
C ALA A 297 28.62 29.28 11.21
N THR A 298 29.34 28.74 10.23
CA THR A 298 29.57 29.35 8.91
C THR A 298 28.37 29.19 7.95
N GLY A 299 27.34 28.44 8.36
CA GLY A 299 26.22 28.04 7.54
C GLY A 299 26.57 26.97 6.49
N TRP A 300 25.53 26.34 5.95
CA TRP A 300 25.65 25.43 4.82
C TRP A 300 26.07 26.17 3.56
N PRO A 301 27.00 25.62 2.74
CA PRO A 301 27.22 26.10 1.38
C PRO A 301 25.92 26.09 0.57
N GLY A 302 25.72 27.10 -0.28
CA GLY A 302 24.63 27.09 -1.26
C GLY A 302 24.83 25.95 -2.27
N GLY A 303 23.74 25.36 -2.74
CA GLY A 303 23.73 24.29 -3.72
C GLY A 303 22.79 23.13 -3.40
N ARG A 304 22.84 22.10 -4.23
CA ARG A 304 22.01 20.90 -4.10
C ARG A 304 22.57 19.96 -3.05
N TYR A 305 21.72 19.51 -2.15
CA TYR A 305 21.99 18.47 -1.18
C TYR A 305 21.21 17.22 -1.57
N THR A 306 21.81 16.04 -1.36
CA THR A 306 21.18 14.74 -1.63
C THR A 306 21.01 13.99 -0.32
N GLY A 307 19.78 13.60 -0.02
CA GLY A 307 19.45 12.73 1.10
C GLY A 307 19.26 11.29 0.61
N ARG A 308 19.80 10.32 1.33
CA ARG A 308 19.60 8.89 1.09
C ARG A 308 19.12 8.21 2.35
N TYR A 309 18.07 7.42 2.20
CA TYR A 309 17.57 6.56 3.27
C TYR A 309 17.51 5.12 2.80
N MET A 310 17.79 4.22 3.73
CA MET A 310 17.71 2.78 3.53
C MET A 310 17.18 2.13 4.80
N LEU A 311 16.22 1.22 4.64
CA LEU A 311 15.70 0.33 5.68
C LEU A 311 16.12 -1.10 5.34
N LYS A 312 16.75 -1.77 6.30
CA LYS A 312 17.20 -3.16 6.19
C LYS A 312 16.51 -4.05 7.20
N ARG A 313 16.20 -5.28 6.77
CA ARG A 313 15.78 -6.38 7.65
C ARG A 313 16.78 -7.51 7.51
N GLY A 314 17.53 -7.76 8.57
CA GLY A 314 18.79 -8.51 8.45
C GLY A 314 19.71 -7.81 7.45
N ASP A 315 20.22 -8.55 6.47
CA ASP A 315 21.13 -8.02 5.45
C ASP A 315 20.44 -7.47 4.20
N VAL A 316 19.12 -7.63 4.10
CA VAL A 316 18.34 -7.27 2.91
C VAL A 316 17.83 -5.84 3.01
N VAL A 317 18.07 -5.04 1.96
CA VAL A 317 17.43 -3.73 1.79
C VAL A 317 15.97 -3.96 1.41
N ILE A 318 15.07 -3.57 2.31
CA ILE A 318 13.62 -3.76 2.13
C ILE A 318 12.91 -2.48 1.70
N ALA A 319 13.52 -1.31 1.92
CA ALA A 319 13.01 -0.04 1.40
C ALA A 319 14.15 0.98 1.29
N GLN A 320 14.10 1.85 0.29
CA GLN A 320 15.09 2.93 0.12
C GLN A 320 14.52 4.10 -0.67
N ILE A 321 15.13 5.28 -0.49
CA ILE A 321 14.84 6.47 -1.29
C ILE A 321 16.09 7.35 -1.41
N GLU A 322 16.21 8.01 -2.56
CA GLU A 322 17.09 9.17 -2.75
C GLU A 322 16.23 10.40 -3.01
N THR A 323 16.55 11.51 -2.34
CA THR A 323 15.83 12.79 -2.46
C THR A 323 16.84 13.93 -2.54
N SER A 324 16.40 15.13 -2.95
CA SER A 324 17.28 16.29 -2.98
C SER A 324 16.57 17.57 -2.53
N GLY A 325 17.35 18.48 -1.97
CA GLY A 325 16.92 19.81 -1.55
C GLY A 325 17.92 20.86 -2.02
N LEU A 326 17.46 22.09 -2.20
CA LEU A 326 18.30 23.20 -2.61
C LEU A 326 18.42 24.20 -1.45
N ILE A 327 19.65 24.55 -1.09
CA ILE A 327 19.92 25.75 -0.31
C ILE A 327 20.32 26.84 -1.29
N LYS A 328 19.55 27.93 -1.31
CA LYS A 328 19.85 29.12 -2.09
C LYS A 328 20.98 29.93 -1.44
#